data_AF-A0A9Q0JH51-F1
#
_entry.id   AF-A0A9Q0JH51-F1
#
_cell.length_a   1.000
_cell.length_b   1.000
_cell.length_c   1.000
_cell.angle_alpha   90.00
_cell.angle_beta   90.00
_cell.angle_gamma   90.00
#
_symmetry.space_group_name_H-M   'P 1'
#
loop_
_entity.id
_entity.type
_entity.pdbx_description
1 polymer ?
#
loop_
_entity_poly.entity_id
_entity_poly.type
_entity_poly.pdbx_seq_one_letter_code
_entity_poly.pdbx_strand_id
1 'polypeptide(L)'
;MDNNRAAYLVQINQLDRYIREPYRQAVEMGTQTQEFAPSSITEMQEPVTAAHIVAIPFPGRGHINPLMNFCRVLAGKRPDICISFVITEERLGFMEAPFERLLDGFDLPPTLILADTFMFRAVTVGNRRNILVASFFPMSSTVFFVFLHFDLLAKNGHFPANLSGVAPIRLIDLPQSIYSNNSYKLDRKLELFLWVREVQFLLFTSVYELESQAVNALKATLPFPVYTIGPAIPYFNLGDTSSSSTSDNDHSYWKWLDSQPLNS
;
A
#
# COMPACT_ATOMS: atom_id res chain seq x y z
N MET A 1 19.67 -18.49 -17.17
CA MET A 1 18.78 -17.31 -17.23
C MET A 1 18.42 -16.97 -15.80
N ASP A 2 19.07 -15.96 -15.24
CA ASP A 2 19.00 -15.61 -13.82
C ASP A 2 17.65 -15.01 -13.45
N ASN A 3 16.97 -15.62 -12.48
CA ASN A 3 15.66 -15.21 -11.97
C ASN A 3 15.76 -14.40 -10.66
N ASN A 4 16.91 -13.81 -10.37
CA ASN A 4 17.15 -13.08 -9.12
C ASN A 4 16.94 -11.57 -9.34
N ARG A 5 15.67 -11.14 -9.40
CA ARG A 5 15.31 -9.71 -9.31
C ARG A 5 14.97 -9.38 -7.87
N ALA A 6 15.64 -8.38 -7.31
CA ALA A 6 15.65 -8.07 -5.89
C ALA A 6 14.35 -7.38 -5.45
N ALA A 7 13.73 -7.88 -4.37
CA ALA A 7 12.83 -7.10 -3.54
C ALA A 7 13.69 -6.37 -2.50
N TYR A 8 13.50 -5.06 -2.35
CA TYR A 8 14.22 -4.29 -1.35
C TYR A 8 13.39 -4.19 -0.08
N LEU A 9 14.06 -4.42 1.05
CA LEU A 9 13.46 -4.43 2.37
C LEU A 9 13.84 -3.15 3.09
N VAL A 10 12.84 -2.36 3.46
CA VAL A 10 13.03 -1.16 4.27
C VAL A 10 12.25 -1.34 5.57
N GLN A 11 12.95 -1.46 6.69
CA GLN A 11 12.28 -1.43 7.99
C GLN A 11 11.86 0.01 8.29
N ILE A 12 10.62 0.19 8.76
CA ILE A 12 10.07 1.55 8.97
C ILE A 12 10.88 2.32 10.03
N ASN A 13 11.46 1.64 11.01
CA ASN A 13 12.32 2.26 12.02
C ASN A 13 13.67 2.77 11.44
N GLN A 14 14.05 2.36 10.23
CA GLN A 14 15.26 2.80 9.52
C GLN A 14 14.96 3.84 8.43
N LEU A 15 13.68 4.17 8.21
CA LEU A 15 13.21 4.94 7.05
C LEU A 15 13.52 6.44 7.14
N ASP A 16 13.83 6.95 8.33
CA ASP A 16 14.28 8.33 8.54
C ASP A 16 15.63 8.63 7.87
N ARG A 17 16.43 7.61 7.55
CA ARG A 17 17.66 7.76 6.76
C ARG A 17 17.39 7.87 5.25
N TYR A 18 16.33 7.23 4.75
CA TYR A 18 16.08 7.09 3.30
C TYR A 18 15.34 8.29 2.68
N ILE A 19 14.68 9.12 3.51
CA ILE A 19 13.99 10.34 3.04
C ILE A 19 14.97 11.45 2.66
N ARG A 20 16.22 11.40 3.13
CA ARG A 20 17.20 12.49 2.94
C ARG A 20 18.02 12.43 1.66
N GLU A 21 17.91 11.39 0.83
CA GLU A 21 18.70 11.29 -0.41
C GLU A 21 17.83 10.92 -1.62
N PRO A 22 17.97 11.62 -2.77
CA PRO A 22 17.22 11.28 -3.97
C PRO A 22 17.67 9.92 -4.51
N TYR A 23 16.65 9.15 -4.92
CA TYR A 23 16.54 7.78 -5.47
C TYR A 23 17.66 7.21 -6.40
N ARG A 24 18.77 7.92 -6.68
CA ARG A 24 19.86 7.45 -7.54
C ARG A 24 20.98 6.68 -6.83
N GLN A 25 21.25 6.91 -5.54
CA GLN A 25 22.36 6.22 -4.85
C GLN A 25 22.04 4.78 -4.42
N ALA A 26 20.76 4.39 -4.35
CA ALA A 26 20.34 3.04 -3.99
C ALA A 26 20.79 1.96 -5.00
N VAL A 27 20.97 2.35 -6.26
CA VAL A 27 21.40 1.44 -7.35
C VAL A 27 22.92 1.30 -7.38
N GLU A 28 23.68 2.27 -6.85
CA GLU A 28 25.14 2.28 -6.87
C GLU A 28 25.79 1.64 -5.63
N MET A 29 25.04 1.46 -4.52
CA MET A 29 25.52 0.77 -3.31
C MET A 29 25.18 -0.74 -3.25
N GLY A 30 24.67 -1.33 -4.34
CA GLY A 30 24.28 -2.74 -4.42
C GLY A 30 25.42 -3.76 -4.59
N THR A 31 26.70 -3.38 -4.44
CA THR A 31 27.86 -4.25 -4.68
C THR A 31 28.78 -4.46 -3.47
N GLN A 32 28.25 -4.44 -2.24
CA GLN A 32 28.98 -4.96 -1.09
C GLN A 32 28.10 -5.90 -0.25
N THR A 33 28.26 -7.20 -0.50
CA THR A 33 27.96 -8.25 0.47
C THR A 33 28.86 -8.08 1.68
N GLN A 34 28.29 -7.86 2.86
CA GLN A 34 29.05 -7.88 4.11
C GLN A 34 28.50 -9.00 5.00
N GLU A 35 29.33 -10.03 5.21
CA GLU A 35 29.13 -11.10 6.18
C GLU A 35 29.16 -10.53 7.61
N PHE A 36 28.25 -11.03 8.46
CA PHE A 36 28.17 -10.68 9.87
C PHE A 36 29.27 -11.37 10.70
N ALA A 37 29.83 -10.65 11.67
CA ALA A 37 30.55 -11.21 12.82
C ALA A 37 29.79 -10.87 14.12
N PRO A 38 29.76 -11.77 15.13
CA PRO A 38 28.93 -11.59 16.31
C PRO A 38 29.64 -10.73 17.36
N SER A 39 29.00 -9.66 17.81
CA SER A 39 29.44 -8.90 18.99
C SER A 39 28.43 -9.01 20.14
N SER A 40 28.95 -9.57 21.24
CA SER A 40 28.64 -9.30 22.65
C SER A 40 27.18 -9.29 23.11
N ILE A 41 26.83 -10.38 23.80
CA ILE A 41 25.62 -10.59 24.60
C ILE A 41 25.41 -9.40 25.55
N THR A 42 24.34 -8.65 25.32
CA THR A 42 23.77 -7.70 26.29
C THR A 42 22.37 -8.19 26.62
N GLU A 43 22.08 -8.20 27.92
CA GLU A 43 20.92 -8.74 28.66
C GLU A 43 19.61 -8.99 27.89
N MET A 44 19.08 -10.22 28.05
CA MET A 44 17.77 -10.63 27.55
C MET A 44 16.66 -9.89 28.30
N GLN A 45 16.21 -8.78 27.73
CA GLN A 45 14.89 -8.25 28.00
C GLN A 45 13.87 -9.20 27.33
N GLU A 46 12.96 -9.78 28.11
CA GLU A 46 11.94 -10.70 27.58
C GLU A 46 11.25 -10.07 26.36
N PRO A 47 11.04 -10.81 25.26
CA PRO A 47 10.47 -10.23 24.06
C PRO A 47 9.02 -9.84 24.39
N VAL A 48 8.77 -8.53 24.47
CA VAL A 48 7.44 -7.98 24.21
C VAL A 48 7.02 -8.65 22.90
N THR A 49 5.97 -9.47 22.94
CA THR A 49 5.52 -10.27 21.78
C THR A 49 5.16 -9.34 20.65
N ALA A 50 6.15 -8.98 19.84
CA ALA A 50 6.02 -7.93 18.86
C ALA A 50 5.26 -8.50 17.66
N ALA A 51 4.16 -7.87 17.27
CA ALA A 51 3.47 -8.26 16.06
C ALA A 51 4.31 -7.82 14.85
N HIS A 52 4.68 -8.75 13.97
CA HIS A 52 5.43 -8.43 12.77
C HIS A 52 4.49 -8.27 11.57
N ILE A 53 4.43 -7.06 11.02
CA ILE A 53 3.65 -6.72 9.85
C ILE A 53 4.57 -6.60 8.64
N VAL A 54 4.27 -7.34 7.57
CA VAL A 54 4.93 -7.20 6.28
C VAL A 54 4.03 -6.38 5.35
N ALA A 55 4.43 -5.14 5.06
CA ALA A 55 3.68 -4.23 4.21
C ALA A 55 4.20 -4.24 2.77
N ILE A 56 3.32 -4.45 1.79
CA ILE A 56 3.70 -4.66 0.38
C ILE A 56 2.86 -3.77 -0.53
N PRO A 57 3.36 -2.58 -0.90
CA PRO A 57 2.66 -1.72 -1.86
C PRO A 57 2.76 -2.26 -3.29
N PHE A 58 1.77 -1.89 -4.13
CA PHE A 58 1.97 -1.93 -5.58
C PHE A 58 3.03 -0.88 -5.97
N PRO A 59 3.95 -1.16 -6.91
CA PRO A 59 5.09 -0.29 -7.21
C PRO A 59 4.72 0.92 -8.10
N GLY A 60 3.84 1.75 -7.58
CA GLY A 60 3.48 3.07 -8.07
C GLY A 60 3.42 4.05 -6.90
N ARG A 61 3.85 5.31 -7.12
CA ARG A 61 3.90 6.33 -6.05
C ARG A 61 2.55 6.57 -5.36
N GLY A 62 1.45 6.50 -6.12
CA GLY A 62 0.10 6.60 -5.56
C GLY A 62 -0.33 5.43 -4.67
N HIS A 63 0.44 4.34 -4.63
CA HIS A 63 0.20 3.17 -3.79
C HIS A 63 1.22 3.08 -2.64
N ILE A 64 2.50 3.30 -2.96
CA ILE A 64 3.60 3.29 -1.98
C ILE A 64 3.37 4.33 -0.88
N ASN A 65 3.10 5.59 -1.25
CA ASN A 65 3.08 6.68 -0.27
C ASN A 65 1.93 6.54 0.74
N PRO A 66 0.66 6.25 0.33
CA PRO A 66 -0.41 6.08 1.30
C PRO A 66 -0.18 4.89 2.24
N LEU A 67 0.31 3.76 1.73
CA LEU A 67 0.58 2.58 2.55
C LEU A 67 1.73 2.86 3.54
N MET A 68 2.80 3.49 3.08
CA MET A 68 3.93 3.87 3.92
C MET A 68 3.53 4.84 5.02
N ASN A 69 2.71 5.84 4.69
CA ASN A 69 2.19 6.81 5.66
C ASN A 69 1.30 6.14 6.71
N PHE A 70 0.40 5.24 6.28
CA PHE A 70 -0.41 4.46 7.22
C PHE A 70 0.47 3.62 8.14
N CYS A 71 1.48 2.93 7.60
CA CYS A 71 2.38 2.11 8.40
C CYS A 71 3.20 2.95 9.41
N ARG A 72 3.64 4.16 9.03
CA ARG A 72 4.29 5.10 9.95
C ARG A 72 3.38 5.49 11.11
N VAL A 73 2.15 5.89 10.82
CA VAL A 73 1.17 6.25 11.86
C VAL A 73 0.89 5.06 12.78
N LEU A 74 0.77 3.86 12.20
CA LEU A 74 0.52 2.63 12.95
C LEU A 74 1.68 2.30 13.89
N ALA A 75 2.92 2.32 13.40
CA ALA A 75 4.13 2.09 14.21
C ALA A 75 4.30 3.16 15.31
N GLY A 76 4.02 4.43 15.01
CA GLY A 76 4.09 5.50 16.00
C GLY A 76 3.06 5.38 17.13
N LYS A 77 1.94 4.70 16.90
CA LYS A 77 0.88 4.46 17.90
C LYS A 77 1.04 3.14 18.67
N ARG A 78 1.86 2.22 18.15
CA ARG A 78 1.98 0.85 18.65
C ARG A 78 3.47 0.47 18.72
N PRO A 79 4.14 0.71 19.86
CA PRO A 79 5.56 0.39 20.00
C PRO A 79 5.83 -1.13 20.00
N ASP A 80 4.79 -1.94 20.18
CA ASP A 80 4.80 -3.40 20.20
C ASP A 80 4.65 -4.03 18.80
N ILE A 81 4.76 -3.25 17.71
CA ILE A 81 4.75 -3.80 16.35
C ILE A 81 6.05 -3.49 15.63
N CYS A 82 6.52 -4.47 14.86
CA CYS A 82 7.59 -4.30 13.89
C CYS A 82 6.95 -4.27 12.50
N ILE A 83 7.34 -3.32 11.64
CA ILE A 83 6.86 -3.26 10.26
C ILE A 83 8.03 -3.35 9.28
N SER A 84 8.00 -4.39 8.46
CA SER A 84 8.88 -4.58 7.30
C SER A 84 8.18 -4.11 6.04
N PHE A 85 8.67 -3.05 5.41
CA PHE A 85 8.10 -2.50 4.19
C PHE A 85 8.86 -3.02 2.97
N VAL A 86 8.18 -3.77 2.11
CA VAL A 86 8.80 -4.51 0.99
C VAL A 86 8.48 -3.83 -0.32
N ILE A 87 9.49 -3.28 -0.98
CA ILE A 87 9.35 -2.64 -2.28
C ILE A 87 9.81 -3.61 -3.37
N THR A 88 8.92 -3.89 -4.32
CA THR A 88 9.21 -4.67 -5.51
C THR A 88 9.42 -3.76 -6.72
N GLU A 89 10.36 -4.09 -7.60
CA GLU A 89 10.51 -3.39 -8.89
C GLU A 89 9.44 -3.84 -9.92
N GLU A 90 8.74 -4.95 -9.68
CA GLU A 90 7.84 -5.55 -10.67
C GLU A 90 6.41 -4.99 -10.59
N ARG A 91 6.07 -4.16 -11.57
CA ARG A 91 4.70 -3.60 -11.75
C ARG A 91 3.63 -4.62 -12.14
N LEU A 92 4.03 -5.79 -12.62
CA LEU A 92 3.13 -6.75 -13.27
C LEU A 92 3.34 -8.21 -12.83
N GLY A 93 4.41 -8.49 -12.08
CA GLY A 93 4.99 -9.84 -12.02
C GLY A 93 5.19 -10.43 -10.63
N PHE A 94 4.63 -9.86 -9.55
CA PHE A 94 4.87 -10.31 -8.18
C PHE A 94 4.97 -11.85 -8.09
N MET A 95 6.17 -12.37 -7.83
CA MET A 95 6.41 -13.80 -7.81
C MET A 95 6.26 -14.35 -6.39
N GLU A 96 5.51 -15.44 -6.23
CA GLU A 96 5.26 -16.05 -4.93
C GLU A 96 6.53 -16.63 -4.30
N ALA A 97 7.37 -17.33 -5.08
CA ALA A 97 8.54 -18.03 -4.52
C ALA A 97 9.61 -17.09 -3.92
N PRO A 98 10.00 -15.96 -4.56
CA PRO A 98 10.87 -14.98 -3.92
C PRO A 98 10.24 -14.34 -2.69
N PHE A 99 8.93 -14.08 -2.70
CA PHE A 99 8.24 -13.53 -1.55
C PHE A 99 8.19 -14.52 -0.38
N GLU A 100 8.00 -15.80 -0.66
CA GLU A 100 8.07 -16.86 0.34
C GLU A 100 9.46 -16.95 0.99
N ARG A 101 10.53 -16.93 0.20
CA ARG A 101 11.90 -16.90 0.74
C ARG A 101 12.17 -15.65 1.58
N LEU A 102 11.58 -14.52 1.20
CA LEU A 102 11.67 -13.29 1.99
C LEU A 102 10.98 -13.47 3.34
N LEU A 103 9.78 -14.07 3.36
CA LEU A 103 9.07 -14.38 4.61
C LEU A 103 9.86 -15.32 5.51
N ASP A 104 10.55 -16.30 4.93
CA ASP A 104 11.40 -17.26 5.65
C ASP A 104 12.68 -16.62 6.22
N GLY A 105 13.12 -15.48 5.66
CA GLY A 105 14.34 -14.79 6.07
C GLY A 105 14.17 -13.81 7.23
N PHE A 106 12.95 -13.64 7.77
CA PHE A 106 12.72 -12.74 8.90
C PHE A 106 13.01 -13.43 10.24
N ASP A 107 13.75 -12.74 11.11
CA ASP A 107 14.01 -13.21 12.48
C ASP A 107 12.72 -13.37 13.30
N LEU A 108 11.76 -12.48 13.07
CA LEU A 108 10.44 -12.49 13.70
C LEU A 108 9.39 -12.98 12.69
N PRO A 109 8.64 -14.06 12.97
CA PRO A 109 7.66 -14.59 12.02
C PRO A 109 6.57 -13.54 11.75
N PRO A 110 6.26 -13.24 10.47
CA PRO A 110 5.16 -12.35 10.11
C PRO A 110 3.83 -12.85 10.66
N THR A 111 3.09 -11.97 11.35
CA THR A 111 1.75 -12.26 11.87
C THR A 111 0.65 -11.64 11.00
N LEU A 112 1.00 -10.63 10.20
CA LEU A 112 0.10 -9.95 9.27
C LEU A 112 0.86 -9.54 8.00
N ILE A 113 0.26 -9.80 6.84
CA ILE A 113 0.64 -9.22 5.57
C ILE A 113 -0.35 -8.09 5.25
N LEU A 114 0.15 -6.87 5.18
CA LEU A 114 -0.61 -5.71 4.74
C LEU A 114 -0.28 -5.46 3.26
N ALA A 115 -1.03 -6.10 2.37
CA ALA A 115 -0.77 -6.07 0.95
C ALA A 115 -1.65 -5.03 0.26
N ASP A 116 -1.07 -4.28 -0.68
CA ASP A 116 -1.87 -3.56 -1.66
C ASP A 116 -2.80 -4.53 -2.39
N THR A 117 -4.02 -4.10 -2.71
CA THR A 117 -5.02 -4.96 -3.37
C THR A 117 -4.50 -5.52 -4.71
N PHE A 118 -3.62 -4.80 -5.40
CA PHE A 118 -3.01 -5.30 -6.64
C PHE A 118 -1.85 -6.29 -6.42
N MET A 119 -1.38 -6.48 -5.18
CA MET A 119 -0.44 -7.52 -4.77
C MET A 119 -1.19 -8.82 -4.38
N PHE A 120 -2.18 -9.22 -5.17
CA PHE A 120 -3.09 -10.33 -4.86
C PHE A 120 -2.39 -11.67 -4.58
N ARG A 121 -1.23 -11.93 -5.19
CA ARG A 121 -0.43 -13.13 -4.93
C ARG A 121 0.14 -13.20 -3.52
N ALA A 122 0.31 -12.05 -2.85
CA ALA A 122 0.66 -12.02 -1.43
C ALA A 122 -0.48 -12.58 -0.56
N VAL A 123 -1.74 -12.44 -1.00
CA VAL A 123 -2.91 -13.07 -0.35
C VAL A 123 -2.81 -14.59 -0.41
N THR A 124 -2.51 -15.12 -1.59
CA THR A 124 -2.32 -16.57 -1.79
C THR A 124 -1.24 -17.11 -0.87
N VAL A 125 -0.07 -16.46 -0.82
CA VAL A 125 1.05 -16.87 0.03
C VAL A 125 0.69 -16.78 1.51
N GLY A 126 0.06 -15.68 1.94
CA GLY A 126 -0.35 -15.48 3.33
C GLY A 126 -1.29 -16.57 3.82
N ASN A 127 -2.36 -16.85 3.07
CA ASN A 127 -3.32 -17.88 3.42
C ASN A 127 -2.70 -19.29 3.46
N ARG A 128 -1.86 -19.64 2.48
CA ARG A 128 -1.15 -20.94 2.50
C ARG A 128 -0.26 -21.11 3.73
N ARG A 129 0.30 -20.00 4.24
CA ARG A 129 1.18 -19.97 5.41
C ARG A 129 0.44 -19.70 6.72
N ASN A 130 -0.90 -19.60 6.70
CA ASN A 130 -1.73 -19.22 7.84
C ASN A 130 -1.34 -17.87 8.47
N ILE A 131 -0.86 -16.93 7.65
CA ILE A 131 -0.58 -15.54 8.04
C ILE A 131 -1.81 -14.70 7.68
N LEU A 132 -2.25 -13.84 8.59
CA LEU A 132 -3.37 -12.94 8.32
C LEU A 132 -3.02 -12.01 7.16
N VAL A 133 -3.99 -11.69 6.32
CA VAL A 133 -3.84 -10.79 5.18
C VAL A 133 -4.88 -9.69 5.25
N ALA A 134 -4.39 -8.46 5.23
CA ALA A 134 -5.17 -7.25 5.10
C ALA A 134 -4.94 -6.65 3.71
N SER A 135 -6.01 -6.50 2.93
CA SER A 135 -5.98 -5.81 1.65
C SER A 135 -6.05 -4.30 1.88
N PHE A 136 -5.09 -3.57 1.32
CA PHE A 136 -5.04 -2.11 1.36
C PHE A 136 -5.37 -1.57 -0.03
N PHE A 137 -6.41 -0.73 -0.13
CA PHE A 137 -6.80 -0.08 -1.38
C PHE A 137 -6.61 1.43 -1.25
N PRO A 138 -5.54 1.99 -1.86
CA PRO A 138 -5.22 3.42 -1.73
C PRO A 138 -6.10 4.34 -2.57
N MET A 139 -7.07 3.77 -3.29
CA MET A 139 -8.01 4.48 -4.14
C MET A 139 -9.40 4.59 -3.47
N SER A 140 -10.33 5.24 -4.17
CA SER A 140 -11.72 5.41 -3.75
C SER A 140 -12.44 4.09 -3.46
N SER A 141 -13.23 4.06 -2.40
CA SER A 141 -14.08 2.92 -2.03
C SER A 141 -15.13 2.67 -3.12
N THR A 142 -15.63 3.74 -3.74
CA THR A 142 -16.54 3.68 -4.89
C THR A 142 -15.87 3.01 -6.10
N VAL A 143 -14.63 3.38 -6.41
CA VAL A 143 -13.87 2.75 -7.49
C VAL A 143 -13.67 1.26 -7.22
N PHE A 144 -13.38 0.87 -5.98
CA PHE A 144 -13.31 -0.54 -5.59
C PHE A 144 -14.64 -1.28 -5.80
N PHE A 145 -15.76 -0.67 -5.38
CA PHE A 145 -17.09 -1.23 -5.60
C PHE A 145 -17.38 -1.47 -7.08
N VAL A 146 -17.03 -0.51 -7.94
CA VAL A 146 -17.16 -0.66 -9.40
C VAL A 146 -16.29 -1.80 -9.93
N PHE A 147 -15.04 -1.92 -9.47
CA PHE A 147 -14.18 -3.05 -9.84
C PHE A 147 -14.79 -4.40 -9.43
N LEU A 148 -15.29 -4.50 -8.20
CA LEU A 148 -15.86 -5.73 -7.65
C LEU A 148 -17.13 -6.18 -8.39
N HIS A 149 -17.92 -5.23 -8.89
CA HIS A 149 -19.20 -5.50 -9.54
C HIS A 149 -19.20 -5.27 -11.05
N PHE A 150 -18.02 -5.12 -11.67
CA PHE A 150 -17.89 -4.75 -13.08
C PHE A 150 -18.71 -5.63 -14.02
N ASP A 151 -18.63 -6.96 -13.87
CA ASP A 151 -19.37 -7.89 -14.73
C ASP A 151 -20.88 -7.77 -14.58
N LEU A 152 -21.37 -7.55 -13.36
CA LEU A 152 -22.80 -7.40 -13.10
C LEU A 152 -23.32 -6.09 -13.69
N LEU A 153 -22.53 -5.01 -13.55
CA LEU A 153 -22.84 -3.71 -14.14
C LEU A 153 -22.85 -3.78 -15.67
N ALA A 154 -21.89 -4.49 -16.26
CA ALA A 154 -21.82 -4.69 -17.71
C ALA A 154 -22.98 -5.54 -18.23
N LYS A 155 -23.31 -6.66 -17.57
CA LYS A 155 -24.40 -7.56 -17.97
C LYS A 155 -25.78 -6.92 -17.87
N ASN A 156 -26.01 -6.07 -16.87
CA ASN A 156 -27.31 -5.44 -16.66
C ASN A 156 -27.52 -4.17 -17.52
N GLY A 157 -26.57 -3.82 -18.40
CA GLY A 157 -26.65 -2.58 -19.17
C GLY A 157 -26.60 -1.32 -18.29
N HIS A 158 -26.20 -1.46 -17.02
CA HIS A 158 -25.92 -0.34 -16.12
C HIS A 158 -24.53 0.19 -16.45
N PHE A 159 -24.30 0.50 -17.72
CA PHE A 159 -23.11 1.15 -18.19
C PHE A 159 -23.50 2.18 -19.25
N PRO A 160 -23.31 3.49 -18.98
CA PRO A 160 -22.77 4.11 -17.75
C PRO A 160 -23.54 3.76 -16.46
N ALA A 161 -22.82 3.50 -15.35
CA ALA A 161 -23.36 2.86 -14.15
C ALA A 161 -24.24 3.77 -13.30
N ASN A 162 -25.55 3.49 -13.33
CA ASN A 162 -26.45 3.91 -12.28
C ASN A 162 -26.29 2.95 -11.09
N LEU A 163 -25.29 3.22 -10.25
CA LEU A 163 -25.09 2.49 -9.01
C LEU A 163 -26.21 2.92 -8.06
N SER A 164 -27.18 2.05 -7.79
CA SER A 164 -28.25 2.34 -6.84
C SER A 164 -27.64 2.69 -5.48
N GLY A 165 -27.74 3.96 -5.09
CA GLY A 165 -27.12 4.47 -3.88
C GLY A 165 -25.72 5.06 -4.04
N VAL A 166 -25.27 5.44 -5.23
CA VAL A 166 -24.17 6.41 -5.43
C VAL A 166 -24.64 7.39 -6.52
N ALA A 167 -24.14 8.63 -6.55
CA ALA A 167 -24.44 9.53 -7.67
C ALA A 167 -24.16 8.84 -9.02
N PRO A 168 -24.93 9.10 -10.10
CA PRO A 168 -24.71 8.42 -11.38
C PRO A 168 -23.28 8.65 -11.88
N ILE A 169 -22.47 7.58 -11.99
CA ILE A 169 -21.09 7.65 -12.48
C ILE A 169 -21.08 7.18 -13.92
N ARG A 170 -20.64 8.04 -14.85
CA ARG A 170 -20.56 7.63 -16.26
C ARG A 170 -19.34 6.75 -16.49
N LEU A 171 -19.39 5.90 -17.51
CA LEU A 171 -18.26 5.08 -17.94
C LEU A 171 -17.00 5.92 -18.19
N ILE A 172 -17.16 7.12 -18.77
CA ILE A 172 -16.05 8.05 -19.05
C ILE A 172 -15.46 8.68 -17.78
N ASP A 173 -16.22 8.71 -16.69
CA ASP A 173 -15.79 9.26 -15.39
C ASP A 173 -14.96 8.23 -14.60
N LEU A 174 -14.97 6.96 -15.02
CA LEU A 174 -14.19 5.90 -14.40
C LEU A 174 -12.74 5.89 -14.90
N PRO A 175 -11.77 5.39 -14.10
CA PRO A 175 -10.41 5.17 -14.59
C PRO A 175 -10.42 4.38 -15.91
N GLN A 176 -9.58 4.78 -16.86
CA GLN A 176 -9.49 4.12 -18.17
C GLN A 176 -9.18 2.61 -18.08
N SER A 177 -8.54 2.17 -16.99
CA SER A 177 -8.37 0.75 -16.67
C SER A 177 -9.69 -0.02 -16.56
N ILE A 178 -10.80 0.64 -16.22
CA ILE A 178 -12.13 0.04 -16.05
C ILE A 178 -12.86 -0.15 -17.38
N TYR A 179 -12.68 0.72 -18.38
CA TYR A 179 -13.44 0.62 -19.64
C TYR A 179 -12.61 0.31 -20.89
N SER A 180 -11.27 0.27 -20.79
CA SER A 180 -10.44 -0.16 -21.92
C SER A 180 -10.61 -1.66 -22.20
N ASN A 181 -10.99 -1.99 -23.45
CA ASN A 181 -11.31 -3.33 -23.95
C ASN A 181 -10.07 -4.22 -24.17
N ASN A 182 -8.98 -3.95 -23.46
CA ASN A 182 -7.77 -4.77 -23.52
C ASN A 182 -7.99 -6.05 -22.70
N SER A 183 -7.96 -7.21 -23.36
CA SER A 183 -8.18 -8.54 -22.76
C SER A 183 -7.35 -8.75 -21.48
N TYR A 184 -6.07 -8.36 -21.48
CA TYR A 184 -5.17 -8.49 -20.32
C TYR A 184 -5.60 -7.69 -19.07
N LYS A 185 -6.39 -6.62 -19.25
CA LYS A 185 -6.92 -5.81 -18.12
C LYS A 185 -8.23 -6.38 -17.59
N LEU A 186 -8.96 -7.14 -18.41
CA LEU A 186 -10.20 -7.79 -18.01
C LEU A 186 -9.89 -8.98 -17.08
N ASP A 187 -8.89 -9.79 -17.44
CA ASP A 187 -8.40 -10.90 -16.61
C ASP A 187 -8.02 -10.41 -15.20
N ARG A 188 -7.31 -9.27 -15.12
CA ARG A 188 -6.94 -8.64 -13.83
C ARG A 188 -8.15 -8.19 -13.00
N LYS A 189 -9.25 -7.76 -13.61
CA LYS A 189 -10.47 -7.34 -12.88
C LYS A 189 -11.16 -8.54 -12.26
N LEU A 190 -11.25 -9.64 -13.00
CA LEU A 190 -11.80 -10.90 -12.53
C LEU A 190 -10.93 -11.51 -11.43
N GLU A 191 -9.60 -11.43 -11.57
CA GLU A 191 -8.66 -11.88 -10.53
C GLU A 191 -8.84 -11.08 -9.23
N LEU A 192 -9.02 -9.76 -9.28
CA LEU A 192 -9.24 -8.93 -8.10
C LEU A 192 -10.47 -9.36 -7.30
N PHE A 193 -11.57 -9.73 -7.98
CA PHE A 193 -12.79 -10.25 -7.34
C PHE A 193 -12.55 -11.57 -6.59
N LEU A 194 -11.77 -12.49 -7.18
CA LEU A 194 -11.49 -13.80 -6.58
C LEU A 194 -10.65 -13.65 -5.31
N TRP A 195 -9.58 -12.86 -5.36
CA TRP A 195 -8.63 -12.80 -4.25
C TRP A 195 -9.08 -11.93 -3.09
N VAL A 196 -9.89 -10.89 -3.33
CA VAL A 196 -10.44 -10.06 -2.25
C VAL A 196 -11.30 -10.87 -1.30
N ARG A 197 -11.93 -11.97 -1.74
CA ARG A 197 -12.74 -12.83 -0.85
C ARG A 197 -11.92 -13.67 0.11
N GLU A 198 -10.62 -13.79 -0.17
CA GLU A 198 -9.69 -14.62 0.56
C GLU A 198 -8.93 -13.83 1.64
N VAL A 199 -9.16 -12.52 1.78
CA VAL A 199 -8.50 -11.68 2.79
C VAL A 199 -9.30 -11.65 4.09
N GLN A 200 -8.64 -11.29 5.20
CA GLN A 200 -9.28 -11.17 6.50
C GLN A 200 -9.75 -9.74 6.80
N PHE A 201 -9.19 -8.73 6.13
CA PHE A 201 -9.58 -7.32 6.28
C PHE A 201 -9.43 -6.55 4.97
N LEU A 202 -10.27 -5.54 4.78
CA LEU A 202 -10.12 -4.56 3.69
C LEU A 202 -10.03 -3.15 4.25
N LEU A 203 -8.99 -2.42 3.87
CA LEU A 203 -8.71 -1.06 4.32
C LEU A 203 -8.72 -0.10 3.14
N PHE A 204 -9.50 0.97 3.27
CA PHE A 204 -9.56 2.08 2.32
C PHE A 204 -8.88 3.32 2.90
N THR A 205 -8.12 4.03 2.07
CA THR A 205 -7.52 5.33 2.43
C THR A 205 -8.53 6.50 2.37
N SER A 206 -9.81 6.19 2.18
CA SER A 206 -10.91 7.14 2.12
C SER A 206 -11.52 7.42 3.50
N VAL A 207 -12.28 8.51 3.58
CA VAL A 207 -13.06 8.92 4.76
C VAL A 207 -14.49 8.39 4.62
N TYR A 208 -15.02 7.78 5.67
CA TYR A 208 -16.35 7.14 5.63
C TYR A 208 -17.45 8.08 5.17
N GLU A 209 -17.50 9.29 5.71
CA GLU A 209 -18.53 10.29 5.44
C GLU A 209 -18.58 10.68 3.96
N LEU A 210 -17.44 10.65 3.26
CA LEU A 210 -17.33 11.01 1.85
C LEU A 210 -17.89 9.92 0.92
N GLU A 211 -17.81 8.65 1.31
CA GLU A 211 -18.16 7.50 0.46
C GLU A 211 -19.06 6.48 1.17
N SER A 212 -19.86 6.94 2.15
CA SER A 212 -20.58 6.08 3.09
C SER A 212 -21.46 5.04 2.42
N GLN A 213 -22.09 5.41 1.30
CA GLN A 213 -22.97 4.50 0.56
C GLN A 213 -22.20 3.33 -0.05
N ALA A 214 -21.07 3.58 -0.73
CA ALA A 214 -20.21 2.54 -1.27
C ALA A 214 -19.61 1.67 -0.16
N VAL A 215 -19.14 2.29 0.93
CA VAL A 215 -18.56 1.57 2.08
C VAL A 215 -19.61 0.67 2.75
N ASN A 216 -20.83 1.14 2.94
CA ASN A 216 -21.91 0.35 3.53
C ASN A 216 -22.34 -0.81 2.63
N ALA A 217 -22.41 -0.60 1.31
CA ALA A 217 -22.68 -1.67 0.37
C ALA A 217 -21.58 -2.76 0.39
N LEU A 218 -20.31 -2.35 0.46
CA LEU A 218 -19.18 -3.27 0.60
C LEU A 218 -19.24 -4.06 1.92
N LYS A 219 -19.51 -3.39 3.05
CA LYS A 219 -19.70 -4.03 4.37
C LYS A 219 -20.84 -5.05 4.37
N ALA A 220 -21.92 -4.78 3.65
CA ALA A 220 -23.06 -5.69 3.54
C ALA A 220 -22.77 -6.90 2.63
N THR A 221 -21.83 -6.77 1.68
CA THR A 221 -21.58 -7.78 0.64
C THR A 221 -20.37 -8.67 0.95
N LEU A 222 -19.36 -8.14 1.64
CA LEU A 222 -18.13 -8.86 1.94
C LEU A 222 -18.21 -9.59 3.29
N PRO A 223 -17.67 -10.81 3.41
CA PRO A 223 -17.81 -11.63 4.62
C PRO A 223 -16.84 -11.23 5.76
N PHE A 224 -16.08 -10.16 5.60
CA PHE A 224 -15.03 -9.73 6.52
C PHE A 224 -15.09 -8.22 6.80
N PRO A 225 -14.41 -7.73 7.85
CA PRO A 225 -14.44 -6.32 8.21
C PRO A 225 -13.84 -5.41 7.12
N VAL A 226 -14.56 -4.33 6.84
CA VAL A 226 -14.14 -3.25 5.93
C VAL A 226 -13.93 -1.96 6.74
N TYR A 227 -12.74 -1.38 6.65
CA TYR A 227 -12.35 -0.18 7.38
C TYR A 227 -11.98 0.96 6.43
N THR A 228 -12.39 2.16 6.81
CA THR A 228 -11.93 3.42 6.22
C THR A 228 -10.93 4.05 7.19
N ILE A 229 -9.67 4.16 6.77
CA ILE A 229 -8.54 4.67 7.56
C ILE A 229 -8.04 6.02 7.04
N GLY A 230 -8.85 6.67 6.21
CA GLY A 230 -8.51 7.93 5.56
C GLY A 230 -8.67 9.18 6.43
N PRO A 231 -8.10 10.30 5.98
CA PRO A 231 -7.27 10.39 4.78
C PRO A 231 -5.83 9.92 5.07
N ALA A 232 -5.31 8.98 4.27
CA ALA A 232 -3.91 8.52 4.38
C ALA A 232 -2.95 9.49 3.65
N ILE A 233 -3.14 10.80 3.84
CA ILE A 233 -2.32 11.85 3.25
C ILE A 233 -0.95 11.82 3.95
N PRO A 234 0.17 11.86 3.20
CA PRO A 234 1.49 12.02 3.80
C PRO A 234 1.46 13.22 4.73
N TYR A 235 1.57 12.98 6.04
CA TYR A 235 2.00 14.05 6.91
C TYR A 235 3.43 14.33 6.48
N PHE A 236 3.64 15.41 5.73
CA PHE A 236 4.91 16.08 5.82
C PHE A 236 5.07 16.34 7.32
N ASN A 237 6.04 15.69 7.95
CA ASN A 237 6.57 16.27 9.17
C ASN A 237 6.97 17.68 8.75
N LEU A 238 6.13 18.66 9.08
CA LEU A 238 6.53 20.04 9.24
C LEU A 238 7.50 19.99 10.41
N GLY A 239 8.71 19.47 10.14
CA GLY A 239 9.78 19.49 11.10
C GLY A 239 9.96 20.93 11.48
N ASP A 240 10.04 21.19 12.78
CA ASP A 240 10.37 22.48 13.32
C ASP A 240 11.44 23.12 12.45
N THR A 241 11.13 24.31 11.93
CA THR A 241 11.92 25.14 11.02
C THR A 241 13.18 25.68 11.72
N SER A 242 13.99 24.79 12.30
CA SER A 242 15.17 25.12 13.10
C SER A 242 16.44 24.39 12.69
N SER A 243 16.42 23.60 11.59
CA SER A 243 17.66 23.14 10.96
C SER A 243 17.72 23.58 9.50
N SER A 244 18.34 24.74 9.31
CA SER A 244 18.90 25.22 8.06
C SER A 244 19.70 24.10 7.38
N SER A 245 19.15 23.54 6.30
CA SER A 245 19.95 22.88 5.27
C SER A 245 19.52 23.42 3.92
N THR A 246 20.52 23.96 3.24
CA THR A 246 20.46 24.80 2.05
C THR A 246 20.12 23.99 0.81
N SER A 247 18.90 24.14 0.30
CA SER A 247 18.64 23.98 -1.13
C SER A 247 17.84 25.18 -1.63
N ASP A 248 18.52 26.04 -2.40
CA ASP A 248 18.04 27.35 -2.89
C ASP A 248 16.72 27.31 -3.71
N ASN A 249 16.22 26.11 -4.06
CA ASN A 249 14.99 25.93 -4.82
C ASN A 249 13.72 25.84 -3.96
N ASP A 250 13.82 25.50 -2.66
CA ASP A 250 12.65 25.18 -1.83
C ASP A 250 11.82 26.41 -1.45
N HIS A 251 12.40 27.61 -1.52
CA HIS A 251 11.70 28.86 -1.19
C HIS A 251 11.04 29.55 -2.39
N SER A 252 11.23 29.05 -3.61
CA SER A 252 10.77 29.73 -4.83
C SER A 252 9.25 29.64 -5.04
N TYR A 253 8.65 28.47 -4.81
CA TYR A 253 7.21 28.24 -4.98
C TYR A 253 6.38 28.77 -3.80
N TRP A 254 6.91 28.73 -2.57
CA TRP A 254 6.24 29.37 -1.42
C TRP A 254 6.13 30.88 -1.61
N LYS A 255 7.23 31.54 -2.02
CA LYS A 255 7.20 32.99 -2.33
C LYS A 255 6.24 33.33 -3.46
N TRP A 256 6.13 32.46 -4.47
CA TRP A 256 5.17 32.64 -5.55
C TRP A 256 3.72 32.48 -5.05
N LEU A 257 3.44 31.46 -4.22
CA LEU A 257 2.12 31.26 -3.58
C LEU A 257 1.74 32.45 -2.70
N ASP A 258 2.67 32.93 -1.86
CA ASP A 258 2.47 34.08 -0.97
C ASP A 258 2.17 35.38 -1.75
N SER A 259 2.59 35.45 -3.02
CA SER A 259 2.30 36.58 -3.90
C SER A 259 0.97 36.48 -4.66
N GLN A 260 0.25 35.37 -4.55
CA GLN A 260 -1.09 35.24 -5.13
C GLN A 260 -2.16 35.83 -4.21
N PRO A 261 -3.30 36.31 -4.75
CA PRO A 261 -4.46 36.66 -3.93
C PRO A 261 -4.97 35.48 -3.11
N LEU A 262 -5.56 35.78 -1.95
CA LEU A 262 -6.12 34.74 -1.07
C LEU A 262 -7.25 33.98 -1.79
N ASN A 263 -7.14 32.64 -1.82
CA ASN A 263 -8.06 31.72 -2.51
C ASN A 263 -8.07 31.83 -4.05
N SER A 264 -6.95 32.22 -4.66
CA SER A 264 -6.75 32.18 -6.12
C SER A 264 -6.41 30.79 -6.65
#